data_AF-A0A3N5MUI3-F1
#
_entry.id   AF-A0A3N5MUI3-F1
#
_cell.length_a   1.000
_cell.length_b   1.000
_cell.length_c   1.000
_cell.angle_alpha   90.00
_cell.angle_beta   90.00
_cell.angle_gamma   90.00
#
_symmetry.space_group_name_H-M   'P 1'
#
loop_
_entity.id
_entity.type
_entity.pdbx_description
1 polymer ?
#
loop_
_entity_poly.entity_id
_entity_poly.type
_entity_poly.pdbx_seq_one_letter_code
_entity_poly.pdbx_strand_id
1 'polypeptide(L)'
;MKHFAATGEVIAVSRRRPDETFGARFLAADLTDTQACERTFAALGHVTHVIYAALYERPELVAGWQEAEQIAINDQMLRNLFNPLEKAARNLAHVSLLQGTKAYGVHVRPMQIPAREGRSEMRQVPNFYWNQEAFLREKQRGKSWCFSISRPVLIAGYSQGSAMNV
;
A
#
# COMPACT_ATOMS: atom_id res chain seq x y z
N MET A 1 3.32 -12.38 -6.26
CA MET A 1 3.83 -13.40 -5.32
C MET A 1 4.78 -14.39 -6.00
N LYS A 2 4.41 -15.04 -7.11
CA LYS A 2 5.25 -16.01 -7.85
C LYS A 2 6.72 -15.61 -8.03
N HIS A 3 6.99 -14.36 -8.45
CA HIS A 3 8.37 -13.88 -8.62
C HIS A 3 9.17 -13.90 -7.31
N PHE A 4 8.59 -13.41 -6.21
CA PHE A 4 9.29 -13.29 -4.92
C PHE A 4 9.47 -14.61 -4.19
N ALA A 5 8.58 -15.59 -4.42
CA ALA A 5 8.71 -16.90 -3.79
C ALA A 5 9.98 -17.64 -4.21
N ALA A 6 10.54 -17.30 -5.38
CA ALA A 6 11.82 -17.84 -5.84
C ALA A 6 13.04 -17.11 -5.25
N THR A 7 12.85 -15.96 -4.60
CA THR A 7 13.94 -15.07 -4.14
C THR A 7 14.15 -15.08 -2.64
N GLY A 8 13.24 -15.67 -1.85
CA GLY A 8 13.38 -15.75 -0.39
C GLY A 8 12.08 -16.08 0.33
N GLU A 9 12.07 -15.91 1.66
CA GLU A 9 10.85 -16.03 2.47
C GLU A 9 9.85 -14.92 2.09
N VAL A 10 8.61 -15.31 1.80
CA VAL A 10 7.53 -14.39 1.45
C VAL A 10 6.36 -14.58 2.41
N ILE A 11 5.86 -13.47 2.95
CA ILE A 11 4.64 -13.43 3.75
C ILE A 11 3.56 -12.72 2.94
N ALA A 12 2.48 -13.44 2.63
CA ALA A 12 1.34 -12.90 1.93
C ALA A 12 0.29 -12.45 2.94
N VAL A 13 0.00 -11.16 3.00
CA VAL A 13 -0.93 -10.58 3.97
C VAL A 13 -2.22 -10.12 3.27
N SER A 14 -3.36 -10.62 3.72
CA SER A 14 -4.68 -10.15 3.31
C SER A 14 -5.76 -10.71 4.24
N ARG A 15 -6.97 -10.16 4.21
CA ARG A 15 -8.09 -10.64 5.04
C ARG A 15 -8.50 -12.09 4.70
N ARG A 16 -8.48 -12.43 3.41
CA ARG A 16 -8.87 -13.74 2.88
C ARG A 16 -7.66 -14.40 2.25
N ARG A 17 -7.57 -15.73 2.35
CA ARG A 17 -6.49 -16.49 1.73
C ARG A 17 -6.54 -16.32 0.20
N PRO A 18 -5.44 -15.96 -0.47
CA PRO A 18 -5.35 -15.98 -1.93
C PRO A 18 -5.52 -17.42 -2.45
N ASP A 19 -6.08 -17.57 -3.65
CA ASP A 19 -6.25 -18.88 -4.29
C ASP A 19 -4.89 -19.59 -4.46
N GLU A 20 -3.86 -18.83 -4.87
CA GLU A 20 -2.49 -19.30 -4.95
C GLU A 20 -1.54 -18.39 -4.16
N THR A 21 -0.75 -18.99 -3.27
CA THR A 21 0.31 -18.28 -2.53
C THR A 21 1.69 -18.45 -3.17
N PHE A 22 1.83 -19.38 -4.12
CA PHE A 22 3.09 -19.75 -4.76
C PHE A 22 4.20 -20.09 -3.75
N GLY A 23 3.85 -20.68 -2.60
CA GLY A 23 4.80 -21.02 -1.53
C GLY A 23 5.00 -19.91 -0.48
N ALA A 24 4.37 -18.74 -0.64
CA ALA A 24 4.35 -17.73 0.41
C ALA A 24 3.57 -18.21 1.64
N ARG A 25 4.06 -17.86 2.83
CA ARG A 25 3.36 -18.03 4.10
C ARG A 25 2.18 -17.07 4.15
N PHE A 26 0.96 -17.58 4.22
CA PHE A 26 -0.22 -16.74 4.35
C PHE A 26 -0.38 -16.24 5.80
N LEU A 27 -0.70 -14.96 5.94
CA LEU A 27 -1.02 -14.31 7.21
C LEU A 27 -2.33 -13.53 7.04
N ALA A 28 -3.37 -14.02 7.70
CA ALA A 28 -4.66 -13.32 7.73
C ALA A 28 -4.55 -12.07 8.60
N ALA A 29 -4.84 -10.90 8.03
CA ALA A 29 -4.90 -9.64 8.79
C ALA A 29 -5.94 -8.70 8.18
N ASP A 30 -6.74 -8.08 9.04
CA ASP A 30 -7.52 -6.91 8.68
C ASP A 30 -6.74 -5.64 9.06
N LEU A 31 -6.33 -4.88 8.06
CA LEU A 31 -5.54 -3.67 8.26
C LEU A 31 -6.34 -2.53 8.92
N THR A 32 -7.68 -2.65 9.03
CA THR A 32 -8.50 -1.70 9.78
C THR A 32 -8.56 -2.02 11.28
N ASP A 33 -8.15 -3.21 11.71
CA ASP A 33 -8.07 -3.57 13.14
C ASP A 33 -6.69 -3.22 13.70
N THR A 34 -6.62 -2.05 14.34
CA THR A 34 -5.39 -1.51 14.92
C THR A 34 -4.74 -2.45 15.94
N GLN A 35 -5.53 -3.07 16.82
CA GLN A 35 -4.96 -3.91 17.88
C GLN A 35 -4.46 -5.26 17.34
N ALA A 36 -5.20 -5.85 16.40
CA ALA A 36 -4.75 -7.06 15.73
C ALA A 36 -3.49 -6.80 14.89
N CYS A 37 -3.42 -5.65 14.21
CA CYS A 37 -2.24 -5.26 13.46
C CYS A 37 -1.00 -5.09 14.36
N GLU A 38 -1.14 -4.39 15.50
CA GLU A 38 -0.02 -4.22 16.45
C GLU A 38 0.56 -5.58 16.87
N ARG A 39 -0.28 -6.51 17.31
CA ARG A 39 0.16 -7.87 17.69
C ARG A 39 0.80 -8.63 16.53
N THR A 40 0.18 -8.57 15.37
CA THR A 40 0.58 -9.35 14.18
C THR A 40 1.91 -8.89 13.64
N PHE A 41 2.08 -7.58 13.42
CA PHE A 41 3.24 -7.03 12.74
C PHE A 41 4.43 -6.81 13.68
N ALA A 42 4.21 -6.65 14.98
CA ALA A 42 5.30 -6.64 15.97
C ALA A 42 6.03 -8.00 16.05
N ALA A 43 5.40 -9.10 15.64
CA ALA A 43 6.01 -10.43 15.60
C ALA A 43 6.89 -10.65 14.36
N LEU A 44 6.93 -9.72 13.40
CA LEU A 44 7.61 -9.88 12.11
C LEU A 44 8.97 -9.17 12.05
N GLY A 45 9.75 -9.24 13.13
CA GLY A 45 11.04 -8.53 13.24
C GLY A 45 12.15 -8.96 12.26
N HIS A 46 11.95 -10.04 11.51
CA HIS A 46 12.88 -10.51 10.47
C HIS A 46 12.60 -9.89 9.08
N VAL A 47 11.50 -9.15 8.92
CA VAL A 47 11.13 -8.55 7.62
C VAL A 47 12.16 -7.51 7.21
N THR A 48 12.60 -7.58 5.96
CA THR A 48 13.55 -6.63 5.36
C THR A 48 12.90 -5.75 4.29
N HIS A 49 11.83 -6.22 3.65
CA HIS A 49 11.16 -5.52 2.55
C HIS A 49 9.65 -5.55 2.73
N VAL A 50 9.01 -4.41 2.53
CA VAL A 50 7.54 -4.28 2.51
C VAL A 50 7.09 -3.92 1.12
N ILE A 51 6.09 -4.62 0.60
CA ILE A 51 5.37 -4.23 -0.62
C ILE A 51 3.92 -3.94 -0.22
N TYR A 52 3.58 -2.67 -0.12
CA TYR A 52 2.24 -2.23 0.25
C TYR A 52 1.41 -2.00 -1.01
N ALA A 53 0.54 -2.96 -1.31
CA ALA A 53 -0.41 -2.93 -2.42
C ALA A 53 -1.87 -3.12 -1.95
N ALA A 54 -2.13 -2.83 -0.67
CA ALA A 54 -3.46 -2.94 -0.07
C ALA A 54 -4.26 -1.64 -0.26
N LEU A 55 -5.57 -1.80 -0.36
CA LEU A 55 -6.52 -0.73 -0.66
C LEU A 55 -7.86 -1.05 0.02
N TYR A 56 -8.48 -0.01 0.57
CA TYR A 56 -9.89 0.01 0.90
C TYR A 56 -10.63 0.88 -0.13
N GLU A 57 -11.70 0.34 -0.71
CA GLU A 57 -12.62 1.08 -1.59
C GLU A 57 -14.03 0.92 -1.05
N ARG A 58 -14.80 2.02 -1.09
CA ARG A 58 -16.24 1.97 -0.86
C ARG A 58 -16.96 1.35 -2.08
N PRO A 59 -18.19 0.83 -1.88
CA PRO A 59 -18.99 0.30 -2.99
C PRO A 59 -19.21 1.31 -4.13
N GLU A 60 -19.35 2.59 -3.80
CA GLU A 60 -19.49 3.69 -4.75
C GLU A 60 -18.11 4.20 -5.19
N LEU A 61 -17.43 3.41 -6.03
CA LEU A 61 -16.02 3.57 -6.41
C LEU A 61 -15.61 5.02 -6.73
N VAL A 62 -16.27 5.68 -7.69
CA VAL A 62 -15.82 7.00 -8.18
C VAL A 62 -16.16 8.13 -7.20
N ALA A 63 -17.32 8.06 -6.55
CA ALA A 63 -17.75 9.07 -5.56
C ALA A 63 -16.91 8.98 -4.28
N GLY A 64 -16.59 7.75 -3.85
CA GLY A 64 -15.85 7.46 -2.63
C GLY A 64 -14.39 7.93 -2.63
N TRP A 65 -13.79 8.18 -3.81
CA TRP A 65 -12.36 8.48 -3.90
C TRP A 65 -11.93 9.79 -3.26
N GLN A 66 -12.83 10.77 -3.14
CA GLN A 66 -12.56 12.05 -2.46
C GLN A 66 -13.15 12.10 -1.05
N GLU A 67 -13.85 11.06 -0.61
CA GLU A 67 -14.46 11.03 0.71
C GLU A 67 -13.39 10.96 1.82
N ALA A 68 -13.51 11.86 2.80
CA ALA A 68 -12.57 11.96 3.90
C ALA A 68 -12.44 10.66 4.69
N GLU A 69 -13.53 9.90 4.84
CA GLU A 69 -13.53 8.62 5.54
C GLU A 69 -12.70 7.55 4.80
N GLN A 70 -12.90 7.38 3.49
CA GLN A 70 -12.10 6.45 2.69
C GLN A 70 -10.61 6.84 2.70
N ILE A 71 -10.32 8.14 2.65
CA ILE A 71 -8.95 8.65 2.74
C ILE A 71 -8.33 8.30 4.10
N ALA A 72 -9.08 8.51 5.19
CA ALA A 72 -8.63 8.21 6.54
C ALA A 72 -8.41 6.70 6.75
N ILE A 73 -9.31 5.85 6.26
CA ILE A 73 -9.18 4.38 6.37
C ILE A 73 -7.91 3.90 5.66
N ASN A 74 -7.67 4.32 4.42
CA ASN A 74 -6.48 3.90 3.67
C ASN A 74 -5.16 4.39 4.30
N ASP A 75 -5.15 5.60 4.86
CA ASP A 75 -4.00 6.10 5.62
C ASP A 75 -3.78 5.26 6.90
N GLN A 76 -4.85 5.00 7.66
CA GLN A 76 -4.80 4.20 8.88
C GLN A 76 -4.32 2.77 8.63
N MET A 77 -4.74 2.14 7.53
CA MET A 77 -4.29 0.78 7.16
C MET A 77 -2.77 0.69 6.99
N LEU A 78 -2.14 1.66 6.33
CA LEU A 78 -0.68 1.69 6.20
C LEU A 78 -0.02 1.89 7.57
N ARG A 79 -0.53 2.80 8.39
CA ARG A 79 0.00 3.08 9.74
C ARG A 79 -0.11 1.88 10.66
N ASN A 80 -1.23 1.16 10.61
CA ASN A 80 -1.49 -0.05 11.39
C ASN A 80 -0.49 -1.16 11.06
N LEU A 81 -0.13 -1.32 9.78
CA LEU A 81 0.91 -2.26 9.38
C LEU A 81 2.31 -1.77 9.77
N PHE A 82 2.62 -0.52 9.41
CA PHE A 82 4.00 -0.07 9.37
C PHE A 82 4.57 0.33 10.73
N ASN A 83 3.77 0.96 11.60
CA ASN A 83 4.25 1.39 12.93
C ASN A 83 4.77 0.24 13.80
N PRO A 84 4.03 -0.86 14.03
CA PRO A 84 4.54 -2.01 14.77
C PRO A 84 5.69 -2.71 14.05
N LEU A 85 5.61 -2.83 12.73
CA LEU A 85 6.63 -3.51 11.93
C LEU A 85 7.98 -2.79 12.01
N GLU A 86 8.00 -1.47 11.83
CA GLU A 86 9.23 -0.66 11.83
C GLU A 86 9.94 -0.70 13.19
N LYS A 87 9.18 -0.77 14.29
CA LYS A 87 9.74 -0.94 15.65
C LYS A 87 10.41 -2.31 15.82
N ALA A 88 9.82 -3.37 15.24
CA ALA A 88 10.28 -4.74 15.40
C ALA A 88 11.40 -5.11 14.41
N ALA A 89 11.30 -4.63 13.17
CA ALA A 89 12.15 -5.02 12.04
C ALA A 89 13.43 -4.19 11.98
N ARG A 90 14.43 -4.58 12.78
CA ARG A 90 15.72 -3.87 12.87
C ARG A 90 16.52 -3.84 11.57
N ASN A 91 16.28 -4.81 10.68
CA ASN A 91 16.94 -4.94 9.37
C ASN A 91 16.02 -4.53 8.22
N LEU A 92 14.97 -3.75 8.50
CA LEU A 92 14.14 -3.17 7.44
C LEU A 92 15.04 -2.36 6.49
N ALA A 93 14.94 -2.66 5.20
CA ALA A 93 15.76 -2.09 4.15
C ALA A 93 14.93 -1.24 3.19
N HIS A 94 13.74 -1.71 2.79
CA HIS A 94 12.94 -1.01 1.78
C HIS A 94 11.43 -1.15 1.96
N VAL A 95 10.69 -0.08 1.63
CA VAL A 95 9.23 -0.04 1.53
C VAL A 95 8.81 0.36 0.11
N SER A 96 8.11 -0.51 -0.60
CA SER A 96 7.50 -0.20 -1.91
C SER A 96 6.03 0.14 -1.71
N LEU A 97 5.63 1.36 -2.06
CA LEU A 97 4.25 1.81 -1.95
C LEU A 97 3.59 1.87 -3.34
N LEU A 98 2.51 1.10 -3.52
CA LEU A 98 1.72 1.15 -4.74
C LEU A 98 0.70 2.29 -4.68
N GLN A 99 0.79 3.18 -5.65
CA GLN A 99 -0.20 4.22 -5.95
C GLN A 99 -0.77 3.98 -7.35
N GLY A 100 -1.10 5.04 -8.09
CA GLY A 100 -1.63 4.94 -9.45
C GLY A 100 -1.89 6.32 -10.05
N THR A 101 -2.54 6.33 -11.20
CA THR A 101 -2.84 7.55 -11.96
C THR A 101 -3.78 8.52 -11.26
N LYS A 102 -4.46 8.11 -10.18
CA LYS A 102 -5.19 9.05 -9.29
C LYS A 102 -4.27 10.17 -8.75
N ALA A 103 -2.96 9.93 -8.67
CA ALA A 103 -1.96 10.96 -8.35
C ALA A 103 -1.96 12.15 -9.33
N TYR A 104 -2.37 11.92 -10.58
CA TYR A 104 -2.39 12.91 -11.67
C TYR A 104 -3.80 13.39 -12.01
N GLY A 105 -4.79 13.07 -11.17
CA GLY A 105 -6.14 13.61 -11.26
C GLY A 105 -7.07 12.97 -12.29
N VAL A 106 -6.77 11.76 -12.81
CA VAL A 106 -7.65 11.03 -13.76
C VAL A 106 -9.10 10.86 -13.29
N HIS A 107 -9.34 10.98 -11.99
CA HIS A 107 -10.64 10.84 -11.36
C HIS A 107 -11.44 12.15 -11.27
N VAL A 108 -10.82 13.29 -11.58
CA VAL A 108 -11.47 14.62 -11.57
C VAL A 108 -11.40 15.32 -12.92
N ARG A 109 -10.40 14.99 -13.75
CA ARG A 109 -10.25 15.53 -15.11
C ARG A 109 -9.38 14.61 -15.97
N PRO A 110 -9.39 14.75 -17.32
CA PRO A 110 -8.42 14.09 -18.18
C PRO A 110 -6.98 14.41 -17.76
N MET A 111 -6.13 13.38 -17.68
CA MET A 111 -4.72 13.54 -17.34
C MET A 111 -3.98 14.24 -18.47
N GLN A 112 -3.13 15.20 -18.12
CA GLN A 112 -2.21 15.81 -19.08
C GLN A 112 -1.05 14.86 -19.38
N ILE A 113 -0.78 14.65 -20.67
CA ILE A 113 0.26 13.73 -21.16
C ILE A 113 1.33 14.55 -21.89
N PRO A 114 2.63 14.36 -21.60
CA PRO A 114 3.17 13.41 -20.63
C PRO A 114 3.05 13.90 -19.18
N ALA A 115 2.53 13.05 -18.29
CA ALA A 115 2.58 13.28 -16.85
C ALA A 115 4.00 12.99 -16.34
N ARG A 116 4.51 13.82 -15.41
CA ARG A 116 5.83 13.66 -14.79
C ARG A 116 5.75 13.76 -13.28
N GLU A 117 6.45 12.87 -12.57
CA GLU A 117 6.67 12.94 -11.14
C GLU A 117 7.36 14.27 -10.75
N GLY A 118 6.94 14.87 -9.64
CA GLY A 118 7.42 16.16 -9.17
C GLY A 118 6.89 17.37 -9.96
N ARG A 119 6.03 17.18 -10.96
CA ARG A 119 5.52 18.26 -11.83
C ARG A 119 4.02 18.19 -12.09
N SER A 120 3.50 17.02 -12.44
CA SER A 120 2.11 16.86 -12.92
C SER A 120 1.14 16.38 -11.83
N GLU A 121 1.62 16.12 -10.61
CA GLU A 121 0.79 15.63 -9.52
C GLU A 121 -0.26 16.67 -9.10
N MET A 122 -1.50 16.22 -8.90
CA MET A 122 -2.57 17.08 -8.41
C MET A 122 -2.67 16.99 -6.88
N ARG A 123 -1.65 17.48 -6.18
CA ARG A 123 -1.59 17.44 -4.70
C ARG A 123 -2.71 18.23 -4.01
N GLN A 124 -3.35 19.16 -4.72
CA GLN A 124 -4.52 19.90 -4.26
C GLN A 124 -5.82 19.08 -4.24
N VAL A 125 -5.85 17.94 -4.94
CA VAL A 125 -7.02 17.05 -4.96
C VAL A 125 -6.87 16.05 -3.81
N PRO A 126 -7.89 15.93 -2.93
CA PRO A 126 -7.85 14.98 -1.82
C PRO A 126 -7.60 13.54 -2.29
N ASN A 127 -6.58 12.89 -1.74
CA ASN A 127 -6.23 11.52 -2.07
C ASN A 127 -5.36 10.91 -0.96
N PHE A 128 -5.67 9.68 -0.53
CA PHE A 128 -4.90 8.98 0.50
C PHE A 128 -3.43 8.74 0.11
N TYR A 129 -3.10 8.76 -1.18
CA TYR A 129 -1.72 8.71 -1.67
C TYR A 129 -0.82 9.75 -1.00
N TRP A 130 -1.33 10.96 -0.78
CA TRP A 130 -0.56 12.05 -0.19
C TRP A 130 -0.30 11.83 1.29
N ASN A 131 -1.29 11.30 2.02
CA ASN A 131 -1.16 10.99 3.44
C ASN A 131 -0.15 9.87 3.66
N GLN A 132 -0.24 8.81 2.87
CA GLN A 132 0.69 7.68 2.93
C GLN A 132 2.12 8.09 2.55
N GLU A 133 2.30 8.90 1.50
CA GLU A 133 3.60 9.44 1.12
C GLU A 133 4.20 10.32 2.23
N ALA A 134 3.40 11.24 2.80
CA ALA A 134 3.84 12.12 3.87
C ALA A 134 4.26 11.33 5.11
N PHE A 135 3.47 10.32 5.49
CA PHE A 135 3.77 9.42 6.60
C PHE A 135 5.11 8.70 6.42
N LEU A 136 5.36 8.09 5.25
CA LEU A 136 6.63 7.40 4.99
C LEU A 136 7.81 8.38 4.96
N ARG A 137 7.65 9.55 4.33
CA ARG A 137 8.69 10.59 4.30
C ARG A 137 9.07 11.08 5.70
N GLU A 138 8.08 11.28 6.56
CA GLU A 138 8.30 11.68 7.94
C GLU A 138 9.01 10.56 8.72
N LYS A 139 8.51 9.32 8.62
CA LYS A 139 9.07 8.16 9.33
C LYS A 139 10.50 7.82 8.89
N GLN A 140 10.86 8.03 7.63
CA GLN A 140 12.18 7.69 7.10
C GLN A 140 13.29 8.58 7.67
N ARG A 141 12.98 9.77 8.19
CA ARG A 141 14.01 10.72 8.65
C ARG A 141 14.90 10.09 9.72
N GLY A 142 16.21 10.02 9.45
CA GLY A 142 17.18 9.40 10.35
C GLY A 142 17.12 7.87 10.41
N LYS A 143 16.40 7.21 9.50
CA LYS A 143 16.33 5.75 9.40
C LYS A 143 17.21 5.24 8.25
N SER A 144 17.63 3.98 8.36
CA SER A 144 18.48 3.30 7.37
C SER A 144 17.72 2.76 6.16
N TRP A 145 16.40 2.57 6.29
CA TRP A 145 15.57 2.06 5.20
C TRP A 145 15.20 3.18 4.21
N CYS A 146 14.91 2.78 2.97
CA CYS A 146 14.41 3.65 1.91
C CYS A 146 13.02 3.25 1.43
N PHE A 147 12.39 4.10 0.63
CA PHE A 147 11.10 3.76 0.03
C PHE A 147 11.02 4.22 -1.42
N SER A 148 10.19 3.53 -2.19
CA SER A 148 9.84 3.89 -3.55
C SER A 148 8.32 3.91 -3.72
N ILE A 149 7.85 4.71 -4.68
CA ILE A 149 6.44 4.84 -5.01
C ILE A 149 6.26 4.45 -6.47
N SER A 150 5.38 3.50 -6.74
CA SER A 150 5.03 3.08 -8.10
C SER A 150 3.64 3.59 -8.47
N ARG A 151 3.50 4.26 -9.62
CA ARG A 151 2.24 4.82 -10.13
C ARG A 151 1.90 4.24 -11.52
N PRO A 152 1.56 2.94 -11.62
CA PRO A 152 1.22 2.34 -12.90
C PRO A 152 -0.06 2.97 -13.49
N VAL A 153 -0.15 2.99 -14.82
CA VAL A 153 -1.33 3.47 -15.55
C VAL A 153 -2.48 2.50 -15.46
N LEU A 154 -2.19 1.23 -15.75
CA LEU A 154 -3.11 0.10 -15.69
C LEU A 154 -2.31 -1.10 -15.18
N ILE A 155 -2.94 -1.91 -14.34
CA ILE A 155 -2.39 -3.20 -13.92
C ILE A 155 -3.17 -4.28 -14.67
N ALA A 156 -2.53 -4.90 -15.66
CA ALA A 156 -3.06 -6.09 -16.31
C ALA A 156 -2.60 -7.33 -15.52
N GLY A 157 -3.54 -8.07 -14.95
CA GLY A 157 -3.22 -9.25 -14.13
C GLY A 157 -4.47 -9.96 -13.62
N TYR A 158 -4.26 -11.03 -12.87
CA TYR A 158 -5.32 -11.82 -12.25
C TYR A 158 -5.33 -11.61 -10.74
N SER A 159 -6.49 -11.21 -10.18
CA SER A 159 -6.67 -11.01 -8.73
C SER A 159 -8.13 -11.22 -8.32
N GLN A 160 -8.48 -12.44 -7.93
CA GLN A 160 -9.84 -12.77 -7.50
C GLN A 160 -10.18 -12.07 -6.17
N GLY A 161 -11.32 -11.38 -6.12
CA GLY A 161 -11.82 -10.70 -4.92
C GLY A 161 -11.12 -9.37 -4.57
N SER A 162 -10.30 -8.82 -5.48
CA SER A 162 -9.82 -7.43 -5.37
C SER A 162 -10.96 -6.45 -5.60
N ALA A 163 -10.96 -5.33 -4.87
CA ALA A 163 -11.94 -4.25 -5.05
C ALA A 163 -11.78 -3.53 -6.40
N MET A 164 -10.58 -3.61 -7.00
CA MET A 164 -10.23 -2.98 -8.28
C MET A 164 -9.81 -4.07 -9.28
N ASN A 165 -10.75 -4.96 -9.63
CA ASN A 165 -10.60 -5.88 -10.75
C ASN A 165 -11.75 -5.62 -11.73
N VAL A 166 -11.43 -5.52 -13.02
CA VAL A 166 -12.39 -5.22 -14.10
C VAL A 166 -12.68 -6.47 -14.89
#